data_AF-A0A0M3HJ38-F1
#
_entry.id   AF-A0A0M3HJ38-F1
#
_cell.length_a   1.000
_cell.length_b   1.000
_cell.length_c   1.000
_cell.angle_alpha   90.00
_cell.angle_beta   90.00
_cell.angle_gamma   90.00
#
_symmetry.space_group_name_H-M   'P 1'
#
loop_
_entity.id
_entity.type
_entity.pdbx_description
1 polymer ?
#
loop_
_entity_poly.entity_id
_entity_poly.type
_entity_poly.pdbx_seq_one_letter_code
_entity_poly.pdbx_strand_id
1 'polypeptide(L)'
;GSALYPLRVAWRLNTHAVIEIVSPFGPGIRESMENQFQVLLRTLEPGQVMLHVSVRVDKQAEAHFKYGYQFDDEVLITVLEPLQLVQPAIRAQSIRVTPNARLELKPNRLS
;
A
#
# COMPACT_ATOMS: atom_id res chain seq x y z
N GLY A 1 -10.89 13.00 27.42
CA GLY A 1 -12.34 13.00 27.63
C GLY A 1 -12.85 11.64 27.22
N SER A 2 -13.58 10.95 28.08
CA SER A 2 -14.08 9.60 27.80
C SER A 2 -15.48 9.69 27.24
N ALA A 3 -15.72 9.08 26.07
CA ALA A 3 -17.08 8.90 25.57
C ALA A 3 -17.81 7.88 26.46
N LEU A 4 -19.06 8.18 26.82
CA LEU A 4 -19.89 7.32 27.67
C LEU A 4 -20.18 5.97 26.99
N TYR A 5 -20.24 5.95 25.66
CA TYR A 5 -20.48 4.76 24.84
C TYR A 5 -19.48 4.70 23.68
N PRO A 6 -18.34 3.99 23.84
CA PRO A 6 -17.28 3.96 22.83
C PRO A 6 -17.68 3.12 21.60
N LEU A 7 -17.28 3.59 20.42
CA LEU A 7 -17.35 2.82 19.18
C LEU A 7 -16.20 1.80 19.15
N ARG A 8 -16.51 0.54 18.85
CA ARG A 8 -15.51 -0.51 18.66
C ARG A 8 -15.21 -0.69 17.18
N VAL A 9 -14.03 -0.24 16.79
CA VAL A 9 -13.53 -0.39 15.41
C VAL A 9 -12.58 -1.60 15.36
N ALA A 10 -12.77 -2.48 14.38
CA ALA A 10 -11.92 -3.63 14.11
C ALA A 10 -11.54 -3.69 12.63
N TRP A 11 -10.27 -3.96 12.35
CA TRP A 11 -9.71 -4.07 11.01
C TRP A 11 -9.29 -5.50 10.72
N ARG A 12 -9.51 -5.96 9.49
CA ARG A 12 -9.13 -7.31 9.05
C ARG A 12 -8.63 -7.31 7.62
N LEU A 13 -7.60 -8.11 7.37
CA LEU A 13 -7.11 -8.39 6.03
C LEU A 13 -7.59 -9.79 5.61
N ASN A 14 -7.98 -9.93 4.35
CA ASN A 14 -8.28 -11.26 3.79
C ASN A 14 -7.01 -12.12 3.59
N THR A 15 -5.85 -11.49 3.45
CA THR A 15 -4.53 -12.14 3.42
C THR A 15 -3.44 -11.21 3.94
N HIS A 16 -2.44 -11.77 4.61
CA HIS A 16 -1.26 -11.05 5.10
C HIS A 16 -0.04 -11.17 4.17
N ALA A 17 -0.20 -11.78 2.99
CA ALA A 17 0.92 -12.00 2.06
C ALA A 17 1.34 -10.72 1.31
N VAL A 18 0.39 -9.81 1.05
CA VAL A 18 0.60 -8.60 0.23
C VAL A 18 0.92 -7.39 1.11
N ILE A 19 0.17 -7.23 2.20
CA ILE A 19 0.37 -6.17 3.19
C ILE A 19 0.16 -6.73 4.60
N GLU A 20 0.65 -5.99 5.59
CA GLU A 20 0.34 -6.24 7.00
C GLU A 20 -0.03 -4.94 7.74
N ILE A 21 -0.82 -5.06 8.81
CA ILE A 21 -1.14 -3.97 9.71
C ILE A 21 -0.02 -3.86 10.75
N VAL A 22 0.60 -2.68 10.85
CA VAL A 22 1.72 -2.42 11.77
C VAL A 22 1.35 -1.38 12.83
N SER A 23 1.97 -1.50 14.02
CA SER A 23 1.86 -0.51 15.09
C SER A 23 2.67 0.75 14.73
N PRO A 24 2.10 1.96 14.84
CA PRO A 24 2.83 3.20 14.61
C PRO A 24 3.91 3.47 15.66
N PHE A 25 3.85 2.78 16.81
CA PHE A 25 4.75 2.97 17.95
C PHE A 25 5.91 1.96 18.00
N GLY A 26 6.06 1.14 16.96
CA GLY A 26 7.09 0.11 16.88
C GLY A 26 6.73 -1.19 17.62
N PRO A 27 7.65 -2.17 17.63
CA PRO A 27 7.36 -3.54 18.05
C PRO A 27 7.15 -3.71 19.56
N GLY A 28 7.58 -2.73 20.37
CA GLY A 28 7.50 -2.79 21.83
C GLY A 28 6.16 -2.33 22.41
N ILE A 29 5.32 -1.68 21.60
CA ILE A 29 4.01 -1.16 22.04
C ILE A 29 2.93 -1.91 21.28
N ARG A 30 2.19 -2.75 22.01
CA ARG A 30 0.98 -3.40 21.54
C ARG A 30 -0.21 -2.52 21.86
N GLU A 31 -0.79 -1.91 20.83
CA GLU A 31 -2.09 -1.29 20.95
C GLU A 31 -3.17 -2.36 21.18
N SER A 32 -4.23 -1.96 21.87
CA SER A 32 -5.45 -2.76 21.87
C SER A 32 -5.98 -2.85 20.44
N MET A 33 -6.43 -4.04 20.03
CA MET A 33 -7.15 -4.19 18.77
C MET A 33 -8.57 -3.59 18.82
N GLU A 34 -9.02 -3.12 19.99
CA GLU A 34 -10.28 -2.41 20.15
C GLU A 34 -10.06 -0.89 19.99
N ASN A 35 -10.93 -0.25 19.21
CA ASN A 35 -11.01 1.21 19.02
C ASN A 35 -9.84 1.82 18.23
N GLN A 36 -9.23 1.05 17.32
CA GLN A 36 -8.29 1.59 16.35
C GLN A 36 -9.07 2.35 15.28
N PHE A 37 -9.12 3.69 15.35
CA PHE A 37 -9.77 4.51 14.33
C PHE A 37 -8.93 4.65 13.05
N GLN A 38 -7.68 4.18 13.09
CA GLN A 38 -6.76 4.17 11.96
C GLN A 38 -5.83 2.96 12.07
N VAL A 39 -5.29 2.52 10.94
CA VAL A 39 -4.24 1.49 10.86
C VAL A 39 -3.11 1.98 9.96
N LEU A 40 -1.87 1.63 10.31
CA LEU A 40 -0.75 1.76 9.39
C LEU A 40 -0.54 0.44 8.65
N LEU A 41 -0.23 0.55 7.38
CA LEU A 41 -0.02 -0.59 6.49
C LEU A 41 1.43 -0.61 6.02
N ARG A 42 2.03 -1.80 6.03
CA ARG A 42 3.33 -2.07 5.41
C ARG A 42 3.14 -3.02 4.23
N THR A 43 3.70 -2.66 3.08
CA THR A 43 3.70 -3.49 1.87
C THR A 43 4.78 -4.56 1.95
N LEU A 44 4.46 -5.78 1.55
CA LEU A 44 5.36 -6.94 1.54
C LEU A 44 5.67 -7.40 0.12
N GLU A 45 4.63 -7.71 -0.65
CA GLU A 45 4.74 -8.27 -1.99
C GLU A 45 3.76 -7.57 -2.94
N PRO A 46 4.05 -7.52 -4.26
CA PRO A 46 3.09 -7.09 -5.25
C PRO A 46 1.85 -7.99 -5.25
N GLY A 47 0.66 -7.39 -5.39
CA GLY A 47 -0.58 -8.13 -5.39
C GLY A 47 -1.79 -7.29 -4.98
N GLN A 48 -2.90 -7.98 -4.74
CA GLN A 48 -4.16 -7.36 -4.31
C GLN A 48 -4.63 -7.96 -2.99
N VAL A 49 -5.19 -7.11 -2.13
CA VAL A 49 -5.65 -7.48 -0.80
C VAL A 49 -6.87 -6.64 -0.43
N MET A 50 -7.84 -7.27 0.22
CA MET A 50 -9.04 -6.59 0.71
C MET A 50 -8.84 -6.24 2.19
N LEU A 51 -8.97 -4.95 2.50
CA LEU A 51 -9.02 -4.44 3.87
C LEU A 51 -10.49 -4.23 4.25
N HIS A 52 -10.92 -4.91 5.30
CA HIS A 52 -12.26 -4.78 5.87
C HIS A 52 -12.20 -4.01 7.18
N VAL A 53 -13.15 -3.09 7.37
CA VAL A 53 -13.39 -2.41 8.65
C VAL A 53 -14.79 -2.71 9.14
N SER A 54 -14.90 -3.01 10.44
CA SER A 54 -16.18 -3.22 11.12
C SER A 54 -16.23 -2.29 12.32
N VAL A 55 -17.27 -1.44 12.36
CA VAL A 55 -17.54 -0.52 13.46
C VAL A 55 -18.78 -0.99 14.19
N ARG A 56 -18.63 -1.31 15.46
CA ARG A 56 -19.74 -1.70 16.35
C ARG A 56 -20.04 -0.58 17.34
N VAL A 57 -21.30 -0.22 17.41
CA VAL A 57 -21.82 0.73 18.39
C VAL A 57 -22.15 -0.03 19.67
N ASP A 58 -21.80 0.54 20.83
CA ASP A 58 -22.25 -0.02 22.10
C ASP A 58 -23.79 -0.03 22.15
N LYS A 59 -24.38 -1.12 22.65
CA LYS A 59 -25.84 -1.27 22.73
C LYS A 59 -26.49 -0.15 23.54
N GLN A 60 -25.77 0.42 24.50
CA GLN A 60 -26.27 1.53 25.32
C GLN A 60 -26.26 2.89 24.60
N ALA A 61 -25.63 2.97 23.42
CA ALA A 61 -25.60 4.17 22.58
C ALA A 61 -26.77 4.26 21.57
N GLU A 62 -27.76 3.37 21.67
CA GLU A 62 -28.91 3.26 20.75
C GLU A 62 -29.61 4.60 20.48
N ALA A 63 -29.72 5.47 21.50
CA ALA A 63 -30.33 6.79 21.37
C ALA A 63 -29.59 7.74 20.40
N HIS A 64 -28.31 7.48 20.12
CA HIS A 64 -27.45 8.33 19.30
C HIS A 64 -27.25 7.80 17.87
N PHE A 65 -27.58 6.52 17.60
CA PHE A 65 -27.34 5.89 16.30
C PHE A 65 -28.64 5.29 15.72
N LYS A 66 -29.24 5.99 14.77
CA LYS A 66 -30.54 5.62 14.17
C LYS A 66 -30.49 4.47 13.15
N TYR A 67 -29.31 4.10 12.67
CA TYR A 67 -29.15 3.28 11.46
C TYR A 67 -28.60 1.86 11.72
N GLY A 68 -28.49 1.46 12.99
CA GLY A 68 -28.01 0.12 13.37
C GLY A 68 -26.80 0.13 14.29
N TYR A 69 -26.34 -1.07 14.65
CA TYR A 69 -25.29 -1.30 15.65
C TYR A 69 -23.96 -1.77 15.07
N GLN A 70 -23.93 -2.08 13.77
CA GLN A 70 -22.76 -2.53 13.08
C GLN A 70 -22.73 -1.91 11.68
N PHE A 71 -21.57 -1.39 11.31
CA PHE A 71 -21.28 -0.81 10.01
C PHE A 71 -20.02 -1.46 9.49
N ASP A 72 -20.11 -2.03 8.29
CA ASP A 72 -19.00 -2.72 7.64
C ASP A 72 -18.68 -1.99 6.33
N ASP A 73 -17.39 -1.88 6.01
CA ASP A 73 -16.90 -1.34 4.75
C ASP A 73 -15.65 -2.09 4.30
N GLU A 74 -15.35 -2.03 3.02
CA GLU A 74 -14.22 -2.74 2.41
C GLU A 74 -13.51 -1.93 1.33
N VAL A 75 -12.18 -2.04 1.31
CA VAL A 75 -11.31 -1.37 0.35
C VAL A 75 -10.34 -2.37 -0.27
N LEU A 76 -10.33 -2.41 -1.61
CA LEU A 76 -9.35 -3.16 -2.38
C LEU A 76 -8.05 -2.36 -2.51
N ILE A 77 -6.96 -2.89 -1.97
CA ILE A 77 -5.63 -2.30 -2.06
C ILE A 77 -4.83 -3.09 -3.08
N THR A 78 -4.20 -2.38 -4.03
CA THR A 78 -3.32 -2.96 -5.04
C THR A 78 -1.89 -2.46 -4.81
N VAL A 79 -0.97 -3.39 -4.55
CA VAL A 79 0.47 -3.13 -4.43
C VAL A 79 1.12 -3.48 -5.76
N LEU A 80 1.78 -2.50 -6.37
CA LEU A 80 2.44 -2.65 -7.66
C LEU A 80 3.95 -2.83 -7.46
N GLU A 81 4.56 -3.61 -8.35
CA GLU A 81 6.02 -3.70 -8.39
C GLU A 81 6.61 -2.33 -8.79
N PRO A 82 7.66 -1.86 -8.09
CA PRO A 82 8.33 -0.61 -8.45
C PRO A 82 8.88 -0.72 -9.87
N LEU A 83 8.55 0.26 -10.73
CA LEU A 83 9.16 0.35 -12.06
C LEU A 83 10.66 0.58 -11.92
N GLN A 84 11.46 -0.41 -12.32
CA GLN A 84 12.91 -0.27 -12.39
C GLN A 84 13.32 0.22 -13.78
N LEU A 85 14.03 1.34 -13.81
CA LEU A 85 14.66 1.81 -15.04
C LEU A 85 15.87 0.92 -15.32
N VAL A 86 15.69 -0.12 -16.14
CA VAL A 86 16.78 -1.01 -16.50
C VAL A 86 17.76 -0.24 -17.37
N GLN A 87 18.95 0.05 -16.86
CA GLN A 87 20.05 0.52 -17.70
C GLN A 87 20.51 -0.66 -18.57
N PRO A 88 20.35 -0.60 -19.90
CA PRO A 88 20.84 -1.67 -20.75
C PRO A 88 22.35 -1.80 -20.59
N ALA A 89 22.87 -3.03 -20.57
CA ALA A 89 24.30 -3.27 -20.52
C ALA A 89 24.97 -2.71 -21.78
N ILE A 90 25.60 -1.53 -21.65
CA ILE A 90 26.37 -0.89 -22.72
C ILE A 90 27.68 -1.67 -22.84
N ARG A 91 27.81 -2.50 -23.88
CA ARG A 91 29.07 -3.17 -24.18
C ARG A 91 30.11 -2.11 -24.57
N ALA A 92 31.39 -2.31 -24.22
CA ALA A 92 32.46 -1.35 -24.51
C ALA A 92 32.59 -0.96 -25.99
N GLN A 93 32.06 -1.76 -26.91
CA GLN A 93 32.05 -1.52 -28.37
C GLN A 93 30.68 -1.10 -28.91
N SER A 94 29.73 -0.74 -28.06
CA SER A 94 28.38 -0.35 -28.50
C SER A 94 28.33 1.12 -28.88
N ILE A 95 27.70 1.41 -30.03
CA ILE A 95 27.42 2.77 -30.48
C ILE A 95 26.00 3.10 -30.04
N ARG A 96 25.86 4.15 -29.21
CA ARG A 96 24.55 4.66 -28.80
C ARG A 96 24.01 5.60 -29.88
N VAL A 97 22.96 5.17 -30.57
CA VAL A 97 22.29 5.96 -31.63
C VAL A 97 20.97 6.49 -31.06
N THR A 98 20.77 7.81 -31.08
CA THR A 98 19.47 8.42 -30.77
C THR A 98 18.62 8.49 -32.05
N PRO A 99 17.28 8.63 -31.96
CA PRO A 99 16.41 8.62 -33.14
C PRO A 99 16.77 9.63 -34.24
N ASN A 100 17.48 10.71 -33.88
CA ASN A 100 17.93 11.75 -34.80
C ASN A 100 19.46 11.81 -34.97
N ALA A 101 20.20 10.80 -34.50
CA ALA A 101 21.65 10.77 -34.64
C ALA A 101 22.04 10.55 -36.10
N ARG A 102 22.96 11.39 -36.59
CA ARG A 102 23.63 11.23 -37.89
C ARG A 102 25.06 10.79 -37.64
N LEU A 103 25.47 9.66 -38.21
CA LEU A 103 26.83 9.16 -38.15
C LEU A 103 27.49 9.35 -39.52
N GLU A 104 28.43 10.30 -39.60
CA GLU A 104 29.20 10.52 -40.82
C GLU A 104 30.35 9.49 -40.89
N LEU A 105 30.28 8.58 -41.86
CA LEU A 105 31.33 7.60 -42.11
C LEU A 105 32.35 8.14 -43.10
N LYS A 106 33.65 7.97 -42.80
CA LYS A 106 34.73 8.28 -43.75
C LYS A 106 35.21 6.99 -44.44
N PRO A 107 35.44 7.02 -45.76
CA PRO A 107 36.00 5.87 -46.47
C PRO A 107 37.42 5.60 -45.99
N ASN A 108 37.71 4.33 -45.69
CA ASN A 108 39.02 3.87 -45.24
C ASN A 108 39.95 3.61 -46.44
N ARG A 109 40.13 4.61 -47.30
CA ARG A 109 41.09 4.54 -48.42
C ARG A 109 42.32 5.35 -48.07
N LEU A 110 43.47 4.69 -48.01
CA LEU A 110 44.78 5.33 -47.96
C LEU A 110 44.98 6.07 -49.29
N SER A 111 44.97 7.39 -49.24
CA SER A 111 45.42 8.26 -50.33
C SER A 111 46.93 8.18 -50.50
#